data_AF-A0A7C3EJJ6-F1
#
_entry.id   AF-A0A7C3EJJ6-F1
#
_cell.length_a   1.000
_cell.length_b   1.000
_cell.length_c   1.000
_cell.angle_alpha   90.00
_cell.angle_beta   90.00
_cell.angle_gamma   90.00
#
_symmetry.space_group_name_H-M   'P 1'
#
loop_
_entity.id
_entity.type
_entity.pdbx_description
1 polymer ?
#
loop_
_entity_poly.entity_id
_entity_poly.type
_entity_poly.pdbx_seq_one_letter_code
_entity_poly.pdbx_strand_id
1 'polypeptide(L)'
;MNLRVRENGAVIRGWTVRDSIELYNVHAWGAGFFTVNAKGHVEVRPHGEGGPAVDLLELVEDLQRRGLRTPMLIRFSDILAARVRGLCAAFDRAMKEYGYQGQYRGVYPIKVNQQRHVVEEIVQYGAPMKVG
;
A
#
# COMPACT_ATOMS: atom_id res chain seq x y z
N MET A 1 -12.20 -22.20 12.30
CA MET A 1 -11.06 -22.59 13.16
C MET A 1 -10.60 -23.96 12.68
N ASN A 2 -9.54 -24.02 11.87
CA ASN A 2 -9.10 -25.26 11.22
C ASN A 2 -8.15 -26.01 12.15
N LEU A 3 -8.67 -27.00 12.88
CA LEU A 3 -7.84 -27.89 13.69
C LEU A 3 -7.48 -29.13 12.86
N ARG A 4 -6.18 -29.42 12.71
CA ARG A 4 -5.70 -30.68 12.16
C ARG A 4 -5.07 -31.49 13.30
N VAL A 5 -5.62 -32.69 13.56
CA VAL A 5 -5.14 -33.63 14.57
C VAL A 5 -4.14 -34.58 13.91
N ARG A 6 -2.95 -34.75 14.48
CA ARG A 6 -2.07 -35.90 14.20
C ARG A 6 -2.26 -36.97 15.27
N GLU A 7 -1.95 -38.23 14.95
CA GLU A 7 -2.19 -39.45 15.75
C GLU A 7 -1.73 -39.44 17.23
N ASN A 8 -1.00 -38.42 17.71
CA ASN A 8 -0.50 -38.33 19.10
C ASN A 8 -1.21 -37.29 19.98
N GLY A 9 -2.50 -37.01 19.78
CA GLY A 9 -3.34 -36.23 20.71
C GLY A 9 -2.95 -34.75 20.92
N ALA A 10 -1.86 -34.27 20.32
CA ALA A 10 -1.47 -32.87 20.33
C ALA A 10 -2.31 -32.09 19.32
N VAL A 11 -3.14 -31.18 19.82
CA VAL A 11 -3.92 -30.26 18.99
C VAL A 11 -2.98 -29.22 18.39
N ILE A 12 -2.61 -29.39 17.11
CA ILE A 12 -1.90 -28.34 16.37
C ILE A 12 -2.92 -27.30 15.93
N ARG A 13 -2.86 -26.11 16.52
CA ARG A 13 -3.60 -24.94 16.03
C ARG A 13 -3.24 -24.74 14.55
N GLY A 14 -4.23 -24.82 13.66
CA GLY A 14 -3.99 -24.58 12.24
C GLY A 14 -3.58 -23.13 11.98
N TRP A 15 -2.70 -22.95 11.00
CA TRP A 15 -2.23 -21.65 10.56
C TRP A 15 -3.41 -20.77 10.13
N THR A 16 -3.41 -19.53 10.60
CA THR A 16 -4.45 -18.54 10.33
C THR A 16 -3.89 -17.35 9.56
N VAL A 17 -4.78 -16.56 8.93
CA VAL A 17 -4.41 -15.29 8.27
C VAL A 17 -3.67 -14.36 9.24
N ARG A 18 -4.12 -14.33 10.50
CA ARG A 18 -3.48 -13.55 11.56
C ARG A 18 -2.03 -13.97 11.79
N ASP A 19 -1.76 -15.28 11.79
CA ASP A 19 -0.39 -15.78 11.96
C ASP A 19 0.52 -15.33 10.79
N SER A 20 0.00 -15.28 9.56
CA SER A 20 0.73 -14.69 8.41
C SER A 20 0.98 -13.20 8.57
N ILE A 21 -0.04 -12.44 8.98
CA ILE A 21 0.06 -10.98 9.17
C ILE A 21 1.10 -10.64 10.25
N GLU A 22 1.10 -11.40 11.36
CA GLU A 22 2.05 -11.24 12.46
C GLU A 22 3.46 -11.68 12.04
N LEU A 23 3.61 -12.86 11.42
CA LEU A 23 4.92 -13.37 10.98
C LEU A 23 5.63 -12.42 10.00
N TYR A 24 4.90 -11.92 9.01
CA TYR A 24 5.44 -11.01 7.99
C TYR A 24 5.32 -9.52 8.37
N ASN A 25 4.80 -9.25 9.58
CA ASN A 25 4.62 -7.92 10.14
C ASN A 25 3.98 -6.93 9.16
N VAL A 26 2.92 -7.37 8.47
CA VAL A 26 2.33 -6.62 7.34
C VAL A 26 1.82 -5.25 7.77
N HIS A 27 1.34 -5.12 9.01
CA HIS A 27 0.88 -3.84 9.54
C HIS A 27 1.99 -2.78 9.64
N ALA A 28 3.24 -3.18 9.88
CA ALA A 28 4.33 -2.22 10.07
C ALA A 28 4.77 -1.54 8.76
N TRP A 29 4.78 -2.28 7.64
CA TRP A 29 5.22 -1.75 6.34
C TRP A 29 4.06 -1.47 5.38
N GLY A 30 2.93 -2.15 5.54
CA GLY A 30 1.78 -2.04 4.64
C GLY A 30 1.06 -0.70 4.70
N ALA A 31 1.19 0.02 5.83
CA ALA A 31 0.69 1.39 6.02
C ALA A 31 -0.77 1.61 5.59
N GLY A 32 -1.63 0.60 5.77
CA GLY A 32 -3.05 0.62 5.37
C GLY A 32 -3.29 0.35 3.88
N PHE A 33 -2.24 0.30 3.05
CA PHE A 33 -2.32 0.00 1.61
C PHE A 33 -2.16 -1.49 1.31
N PHE A 34 -1.50 -2.26 2.17
CA PHE A 34 -1.30 -3.69 1.99
C PHE A 34 -1.75 -4.47 3.22
N THR A 35 -2.43 -5.59 3.00
CA THR A 35 -2.86 -6.53 4.04
C THR A 35 -3.00 -7.95 3.48
N VAL A 36 -3.49 -8.89 4.28
CA VAL A 36 -3.87 -10.24 3.85
C VAL A 36 -5.38 -10.40 4.02
N ASN A 37 -6.08 -10.83 2.97
CA ASN A 37 -7.53 -11.01 3.00
C ASN A 37 -7.96 -12.35 3.63
N ALA A 38 -9.27 -12.58 3.74
CA ALA A 38 -9.84 -13.79 4.34
C ALA A 38 -9.47 -15.10 3.62
N LYS A 39 -9.07 -15.03 2.34
CA LYS A 39 -8.59 -16.19 1.56
C LYS A 39 -7.11 -16.49 1.82
N GLY A 40 -6.39 -15.60 2.53
CA GLY A 40 -4.96 -15.72 2.76
C GLY A 40 -4.10 -15.10 1.65
N HIS A 41 -4.69 -14.32 0.73
CA HIS A 41 -3.96 -13.65 -0.34
C HIS A 41 -3.56 -12.23 0.06
N VAL A 42 -2.51 -11.70 -0.57
CA VAL A 42 -2.15 -10.28 -0.43
C VAL A 42 -3.23 -9.42 -1.07
N GLU A 43 -3.72 -8.46 -0.30
CA GLU A 43 -4.73 -7.48 -0.71
C GLU A 43 -4.10 -6.09 -0.73
N VAL A 44 -4.35 -5.37 -1.83
CA VAL A 44 -3.91 -3.98 -2.00
C VAL A 44 -5.11 -3.05 -1.92
N ARG A 45 -5.00 -1.97 -1.15
CA ARG A 45 -6.01 -0.93 -0.96
C ARG A 45 -5.44 0.41 -1.39
N PRO A 46 -5.55 0.80 -2.67
CA PRO A 46 -4.81 1.95 -3.18
C PRO A 46 -5.21 3.29 -2.54
N HIS A 47 -6.43 3.39 -2.01
CA HIS A 47 -6.93 4.57 -1.30
C HIS A 47 -6.73 4.52 0.22
N GLY A 48 -6.02 3.50 0.73
CA GLY A 48 -5.81 3.28 2.15
C GLY A 48 -6.91 2.47 2.82
N GLU A 49 -6.92 2.47 4.14
CA GLU A 49 -7.83 1.65 4.95
C GLU A 49 -9.30 1.99 4.68
N GLY A 50 -10.14 0.96 4.50
CA GLY A 50 -11.56 1.12 4.15
C GLY A 50 -11.85 1.49 2.69
N GLY A 51 -10.82 1.71 1.87
CA GLY A 51 -10.96 1.93 0.43
C GLY A 51 -11.20 0.64 -0.37
N PRO A 52 -11.37 0.76 -1.70
CA PRO A 52 -11.48 -0.39 -2.60
C PRO A 52 -10.27 -1.32 -2.46
N ALA A 53 -10.54 -2.62 -2.43
CA ALA A 53 -9.56 -3.67 -2.28
C ALA A 53 -9.34 -4.44 -3.59
N VAL A 54 -8.10 -4.83 -3.84
CA VAL A 54 -7.68 -5.65 -4.97
C VAL A 54 -6.94 -6.87 -4.46
N ASP A 55 -7.46 -8.06 -4.74
CA ASP A 55 -6.74 -9.31 -4.49
C ASP A 55 -5.62 -9.45 -5.53
N LEU A 56 -4.37 -9.43 -5.07
CA LEU A 56 -3.21 -9.41 -5.95
C LEU A 56 -3.02 -10.73 -6.69
N LEU A 57 -3.41 -11.86 -6.10
CA LEU A 57 -3.32 -13.16 -6.77
C LEU A 57 -4.34 -13.23 -7.91
N GLU A 58 -5.59 -12.88 -7.62
CA GLU A 58 -6.66 -12.88 -8.63
C GLU A 58 -6.34 -11.92 -9.78
N LEU A 59 -5.79 -10.74 -9.48
CA LEU A 59 -5.34 -9.78 -10.49
C LEU A 59 -4.26 -10.37 -11.41
N VAL A 60 -3.23 -11.01 -10.83
CA VAL A 60 -2.14 -11.59 -11.63
C VAL A 60 -2.66 -12.73 -12.52
N GLU A 61 -3.51 -13.59 -11.99
CA GLU A 61 -4.14 -14.68 -12.76
C GLU A 61 -5.00 -14.13 -13.91
N ASP A 62 -5.77 -13.07 -13.67
CA ASP A 62 -6.56 -12.40 -14.70
C ASP A 62 -5.68 -11.81 -15.82
N LEU A 63 -4.58 -11.16 -15.45
CA LEU A 63 -3.64 -10.60 -16.42
C LEU A 63 -2.96 -11.71 -17.25
N GLN A 64 -2.61 -12.84 -16.62
CA GLN A 64 -2.09 -14.01 -17.33
C GLN A 64 -3.11 -14.61 -18.30
N ARG A 65 -4.39 -14.73 -17.91
CA ARG A 65 -5.48 -15.16 -18.80
C ARG A 65 -5.64 -14.25 -20.03
N ARG A 66 -5.31 -12.95 -19.89
CA ARG A 66 -5.29 -11.97 -20.99
C ARG A 66 -4.02 -12.02 -21.84
N GLY A 67 -3.12 -12.98 -21.58
CA GLY A 67 -1.89 -13.18 -22.35
C GLY A 67 -0.67 -12.38 -21.86
N LEU A 68 -0.79 -11.65 -20.74
CA LEU A 68 0.36 -10.95 -20.15
C LEU A 68 1.24 -11.95 -19.40
N ARG A 69 2.54 -11.96 -19.71
CA ARG A 69 3.50 -12.89 -19.09
C ARG A 69 4.17 -12.27 -17.88
N THR A 70 4.58 -13.11 -16.94
CA THR A 70 5.46 -12.74 -15.82
C THR A 70 6.93 -12.77 -16.27
N PRO A 71 7.84 -11.98 -15.65
CA PRO A 71 7.58 -11.02 -14.57
C PRO A 71 6.85 -9.76 -15.05
N MET A 72 5.92 -9.25 -14.23
CA MET A 72 5.18 -8.03 -14.50
C MET A 72 5.32 -7.03 -13.36
N LEU A 73 5.31 -5.73 -13.69
CA LEU A 73 5.38 -4.65 -12.72
C LEU A 73 4.04 -3.93 -12.64
N ILE A 74 3.33 -4.11 -11.53
CA ILE A 74 2.03 -3.48 -11.28
C ILE A 74 2.26 -2.20 -10.47
N ARG A 75 1.70 -1.10 -10.94
CA ARG A 75 1.78 0.21 -10.28
C ARG A 75 0.40 0.64 -9.80
N PHE A 76 0.35 1.15 -8.57
CA PHE A 76 -0.85 1.71 -7.96
C PHE A 76 -0.64 3.20 -7.72
N SER A 77 -0.90 4.02 -8.75
CA SER A 77 -0.69 5.48 -8.74
C SER A 77 -1.44 6.19 -7.61
N ASP A 78 -2.59 5.64 -7.22
CA ASP A 78 -3.38 6.13 -6.09
C ASP A 78 -2.64 6.07 -4.74
N ILE A 79 -1.78 5.07 -4.53
CA ILE A 79 -0.94 5.00 -3.33
C ILE A 79 0.03 6.18 -3.32
N LEU A 80 0.65 6.48 -4.46
CA LEU A 80 1.57 7.61 -4.59
C LEU A 80 0.84 8.92 -4.26
N ALA A 81 -0.36 9.12 -4.80
CA ALA A 81 -1.20 10.26 -4.49
C ALA A 81 -1.51 10.37 -2.98
N ALA A 82 -1.90 9.26 -2.35
CA ALA A 82 -2.19 9.21 -0.92
C ALA A 82 -0.96 9.54 -0.06
N ARG A 83 0.24 9.09 -0.46
CA ARG A 83 1.50 9.41 0.23
C ARG A 83 1.89 10.88 0.13
N VAL A 84 1.75 11.49 -1.06
CA VAL A 84 1.99 12.92 -1.24
C VAL A 84 1.04 13.74 -0.36
N ARG A 85 -0.25 13.38 -0.35
CA ARG A 85 -1.25 14.03 0.49
C ARG A 85 -0.95 13.88 1.98
N GLY A 86 -0.62 12.67 2.43
CA GLY A 86 -0.29 12.40 3.82
C GLY A 86 0.91 13.20 4.32
N LEU A 87 1.95 13.34 3.50
CA LEU A 87 3.14 14.12 3.83
C LEU A 87 2.81 15.61 4.00
N CYS A 88 2.15 16.21 3.02
CA CYS A 88 1.80 17.64 3.10
C CYS A 88 0.86 17.92 4.28
N ALA A 89 -0.15 17.06 4.50
CA ALA A 89 -1.05 17.18 5.63
C ALA A 89 -0.34 17.07 6.99
N ALA A 90 0.73 16.27 7.10
CA ALA A 90 1.52 16.19 8.32
C ALA A 90 2.24 17.51 8.63
N PHE A 91 2.85 18.14 7.62
CA PHE A 91 3.46 19.47 7.77
C PHE A 91 2.42 20.54 8.09
N ASP A 92 1.26 20.53 7.41
CA ASP A 92 0.19 21.48 7.67
C ASP A 92 -0.34 21.39 9.12
N ARG A 93 -0.47 20.18 9.65
CA ARG A 93 -0.85 19.97 11.06
C ARG A 93 0.19 20.55 12.01
N ALA A 94 1.47 20.25 11.80
CA ALA A 94 2.55 20.77 12.64
C ALA A 94 2.62 22.31 12.57
N MET A 95 2.52 22.90 11.38
CA MET A 95 2.54 24.37 11.24
C MET A 95 1.39 25.03 12.00
N LYS A 96 0.18 24.45 11.95
CA LYS A 96 -0.98 24.94 12.71
C LYS A 96 -0.77 24.81 14.22
N GLU A 97 -0.26 23.68 14.68
CA GLU A 97 -0.01 23.41 16.10
C GLU A 97 1.01 24.38 16.71
N TYR A 98 2.07 24.71 15.96
CA TYR A 98 3.14 25.59 16.43
C TYR A 98 2.99 27.06 15.98
N GLY A 99 1.89 27.41 15.31
CA GLY A 99 1.66 28.78 14.82
C GLY A 99 2.68 29.28 13.79
N TYR A 100 3.31 28.37 13.05
CA TYR A 100 4.30 28.71 12.02
C TYR A 100 3.64 29.40 10.82
N GLN A 101 4.17 30.55 10.42
CA GLN A 101 3.57 31.41 9.38
C GLN A 101 4.09 31.13 7.96
N GLY A 102 5.13 30.31 7.82
CA GLY A 102 5.65 29.91 6.52
C GLY A 102 4.79 28.84 5.84
N GLN A 103 5.16 28.47 4.60
CA GLN A 103 4.47 27.43 3.83
C GLN A 103 5.42 26.26 3.58
N TYR A 104 4.93 25.04 3.77
CA TYR A 104 5.63 23.85 3.32
C TYR A 104 5.55 23.73 1.80
N ARG A 105 6.69 23.40 1.16
CA ARG A 105 6.75 23.11 -0.27
C ARG A 105 7.54 21.82 -0.49
N GLY A 106 6.83 20.77 -0.89
CA GLY A 106 7.45 19.49 -1.21
C GLY A 106 8.20 19.57 -2.54
N VAL A 107 9.42 19.04 -2.57
CA VAL A 107 10.23 18.88 -3.79
C VAL A 107 10.44 17.41 -4.03
N TYR A 108 10.14 16.93 -5.24
CA TYR A 108 10.37 15.53 -5.61
C TYR A 108 11.73 15.36 -6.28
N PRO A 109 12.69 14.64 -5.66
CA PRO A 109 14.01 14.45 -6.25
C PRO A 109 13.94 13.39 -7.36
N ILE A 110 13.75 13.82 -8.62
CA ILE A 110 13.58 12.94 -9.80
C ILE A 110 14.62 11.80 -9.91
N LYS A 111 15.82 11.99 -9.36
CA LYS A 111 16.87 10.96 -9.29
C LYS A 111 16.44 9.64 -8.64
N VAL A 112 15.39 9.63 -7.81
CA VAL A 112 14.91 8.41 -7.15
C VAL A 112 14.04 7.54 -8.07
N ASN A 113 13.35 8.16 -9.03
CA ASN A 113 12.60 7.48 -10.08
C ASN A 113 12.33 8.47 -11.22
N GLN A 114 13.06 8.29 -12.33
CA GLN A 114 13.03 9.18 -13.49
C GLN A 114 11.90 8.87 -14.47
N GLN A 115 11.05 7.88 -14.17
CA GLN A 115 10.00 7.46 -15.08
C GLN A 115 8.95 8.57 -15.24
N ARG A 116 8.73 8.98 -16.49
CA ARG A 116 7.87 10.11 -16.86
C ARG A 116 6.49 10.04 -16.21
N HIS A 117 5.82 8.89 -16.26
CA HIS A 117 4.47 8.74 -15.69
C HIS A 117 4.44 8.98 -14.18
N VAL A 118 5.47 8.55 -13.44
CA VAL A 118 5.57 8.78 -11.99
C VAL A 118 5.75 10.28 -11.70
N VAL A 119 6.60 10.95 -12.48
CA VAL A 119 6.84 12.38 -12.32
C VAL A 119 5.58 13.18 -12.66
N GLU A 120 4.91 12.86 -13.76
CA GLU A 120 3.65 13.49 -14.17
C GLU A 120 2.57 13.32 -13.10
N GLU A 121 2.42 12.11 -12.55
CA GLU A 121 1.50 11.84 -11.44
C GLU A 121 1.84 12.66 -10.20
N ILE A 122 3.12 12.76 -9.81
CA ILE A 122 3.53 13.54 -8.63
C ILE A 122 3.25 15.02 -8.82
N VAL A 123 3.53 15.58 -10.01
CA VAL A 123 3.22 16.98 -10.32
C VAL A 123 1.70 17.20 -10.31
N GLN A 124 0.93 16.28 -10.91
CA GLN A 124 -0.54 16.38 -10.95
C GLN A 124 -1.16 16.29 -9.55
N TYR A 125 -0.79 15.29 -8.76
CA TYR A 125 -1.29 15.10 -7.39
C TYR A 125 -0.73 16.14 -6.42
N GLY A 126 0.45 16.67 -6.72
CA GLY A 126 1.16 17.67 -5.94
C GLY A 126 0.71 19.10 -6.17
N ALA A 127 0.11 19.41 -7.33
CA ALA A 127 -0.30 20.77 -7.70
C ALA A 127 -1.25 21.44 -6.68
N PRO A 128 -2.29 20.77 -6.14
CA PRO A 128 -3.12 21.35 -5.08
C PRO A 128 -2.34 21.70 -3.80
N MET A 129 -1.20 21.05 -3.57
CA MET A 129 -0.34 21.20 -2.41
C MET A 129 0.95 21.99 -2.71
N LYS A 130 1.02 22.60 -3.91
CA LYS A 130 2.20 23.33 -4.41
C LYS A 130 3.49 22.52 -4.44
N VAL A 131 3.38 21.19 -4.50
CA VAL A 131 4.51 20.27 -4.65
C VAL A 131 4.98 20.29 -6.10
N GLY A 132 6.29 20.48 -6.31
CA GLY A 132 6.91 20.62 -7.63
C GLY A 132 8.34 21.10 -7.53
#